data_AF-A0A942IYT2-F1
#
_entry.id   AF-A0A942IYT2-F1
#
_cell.length_a   1.000
_cell.length_b   1.000
_cell.length_c   1.000
_cell.angle_alpha   90.00
_cell.angle_beta   90.00
_cell.angle_gamma   90.00
#
_symmetry.space_group_name_H-M   'P 1'
#
loop_
_entity.id
_entity.type
_entity.pdbx_description
1 polymer ?
#
loop_
_entity_poly.entity_id
_entity_poly.type
_entity_poly.pdbx_seq_one_letter_code
_entity_poly.pdbx_strand_id
1 'polypeptide(L)'
;MKKARRREGASDKKDSQKQEGCSFGWEKLIEMKDHQIQFFAGDGFKRLRILDIDGKTKNIHMICELGRKTWPLNFCKLEELHQLIHNGKIELLAYEIDRLMPTWGNFITGLFKYLGCKKT
;
A
#
# COMPACT_ATOMS: atom_id res chain seq x y z
N MET A 1 24.52 -26.07 43.86
CA MET A 1 23.65 -26.96 43.04
C MET A 1 22.86 -26.14 42.03
N LYS A 2 22.85 -26.61 40.77
CA LYS A 2 21.89 -26.40 39.66
C LYS A 2 21.65 -25.00 39.05
N LYS A 3 22.09 -24.91 37.78
CA LYS A 3 21.78 -23.93 36.71
C LYS A 3 20.27 -23.76 36.47
N ALA A 4 19.86 -22.58 35.98
CA ALA A 4 19.00 -22.48 34.78
C ALA A 4 19.05 -21.06 34.17
N ARG A 5 19.40 -21.00 32.88
CA ARG A 5 19.26 -19.86 31.96
C ARG A 5 17.82 -19.77 31.44
N ARG A 6 17.35 -18.57 31.05
CA ARG A 6 16.38 -18.27 29.97
C ARG A 6 16.54 -16.77 29.64
N ARG A 7 17.23 -16.36 28.55
CA ARG A 7 16.80 -16.20 27.14
C ARG A 7 15.46 -15.48 27.00
N GLU A 8 15.50 -14.18 26.69
CA GLU A 8 15.39 -13.59 25.33
C GLU A 8 13.93 -13.25 25.01
N GLY A 9 13.60 -11.97 25.16
CA GLY A 9 12.50 -11.32 24.47
C GLY A 9 13.12 -10.22 23.62
N ALA A 10 13.80 -10.60 22.54
CA ALA A 10 14.20 -9.69 21.49
C ALA A 10 12.92 -9.03 20.98
N SER A 11 12.71 -7.77 21.35
CA SER A 11 11.66 -6.94 20.78
C SER A 11 12.08 -6.73 19.33
N ASP A 12 11.47 -7.53 18.44
CA ASP A 12 11.58 -7.48 16.99
C ASP A 12 11.07 -6.11 16.52
N LYS A 13 11.90 -5.07 16.73
CA LYS A 13 11.86 -3.88 15.91
C LYS A 13 12.32 -4.35 14.55
N LYS A 14 11.37 -4.78 13.71
CA LYS A 14 11.57 -4.80 12.27
C LYS A 14 11.90 -3.38 11.87
N ASP A 15 13.20 -3.14 11.80
CA ASP A 15 13.83 -2.00 11.19
C ASP A 15 13.26 -1.92 9.78
N SER A 16 12.24 -1.07 9.62
CA SER A 16 11.75 -0.67 8.31
C SER A 16 12.90 0.10 7.69
N GLN A 17 13.79 -0.65 7.02
CA GLN A 17 14.81 -0.11 6.15
C GLN A 17 14.15 0.96 5.31
N LYS A 18 14.53 2.21 5.59
CA LYS A 18 14.09 3.39 4.87
C LYS A 18 14.72 3.29 3.49
N GLN A 19 14.05 2.57 2.59
CA GLN A 19 14.42 2.54 1.19
C GLN A 19 14.24 3.96 0.65
N GLU A 20 15.34 4.60 0.26
CA GLU A 20 15.30 5.86 -0.47
C GLU A 20 14.58 5.60 -1.81
N GLY A 21 13.25 5.76 -1.82
CA GLY A 21 12.45 5.61 -3.04
C GLY A 21 10.96 5.38 -2.81
N CYS A 22 10.58 4.51 -1.86
CA CYS A 22 9.18 4.15 -1.63
C CYS A 22 8.68 4.66 -0.28
N SER A 23 7.56 5.38 -0.28
CA SER A 23 6.92 5.93 0.93
C SER A 23 5.64 5.20 1.33
N PHE A 24 5.37 4.02 0.75
CA PHE A 24 4.15 3.27 1.05
C PHE A 24 4.14 2.80 2.51
N GLY A 25 3.07 3.14 3.21
CA GLY A 25 2.83 2.79 4.61
C GLY A 25 1.46 3.30 5.07
N TRP A 26 0.96 2.74 6.16
CA TRP A 26 -0.38 3.05 6.67
C TRP A 26 -0.52 4.54 7.02
N GLU A 27 0.47 5.08 7.70
CA GLU A 27 0.54 6.48 8.13
C GLU A 27 0.56 7.41 6.91
N LYS A 28 1.24 7.02 5.84
CA LYS A 28 1.30 7.80 4.61
C LYS A 28 -0.07 7.86 3.92
N LEU A 29 -0.83 6.76 3.93
CA LEU A 29 -2.18 6.75 3.37
C LEU A 29 -3.14 7.65 4.17
N ILE A 30 -3.00 7.67 5.50
CA ILE A 30 -3.73 8.61 6.37
C ILE A 30 -3.37 10.05 6.01
N GLU A 31 -2.07 10.37 5.92
CA GLU A 31 -1.60 11.70 5.51
C GLU A 31 -2.18 12.12 4.14
N MET A 32 -2.18 11.21 3.16
CA MET A 32 -2.76 11.46 1.84
C MET A 32 -4.26 11.75 1.90
N LYS A 33 -5.02 11.06 2.78
CA LYS A 33 -6.44 11.35 3.00
C LYS A 33 -6.62 12.75 3.58
N ASP A 34 -5.89 13.07 4.64
CA ASP A 34 -6.07 14.30 5.42
C ASP A 34 -5.69 15.54 4.60
N HIS A 35 -4.64 15.43 3.78
CA HIS A 35 -4.22 16.50 2.86
C HIS A 35 -4.92 16.45 1.49
N GLN A 36 -5.88 15.53 1.30
CA GLN A 36 -6.62 15.35 0.04
C GLN A 36 -5.71 15.19 -1.19
N ILE A 37 -4.58 14.50 -1.01
CA ILE A 37 -3.57 14.32 -2.05
C ILE A 37 -4.19 13.58 -3.24
N GLN A 38 -4.00 14.17 -4.42
CA GLN A 38 -4.42 13.60 -5.68
C GLN A 38 -3.25 12.89 -6.36
N PHE A 39 -3.56 11.77 -7.01
CA PHE A 39 -2.62 11.00 -7.82
C PHE A 39 -3.32 10.48 -9.07
N PHE A 40 -2.54 10.18 -10.11
CA PHE A 40 -3.08 9.56 -11.32
C PHE A 40 -3.27 8.06 -11.12
N ALA A 41 -4.33 7.52 -11.73
CA ALA A 41 -4.47 6.08 -11.91
C ALA A 41 -3.33 5.51 -12.78
N GLY A 42 -3.23 4.18 -12.84
CA GLY A 42 -2.18 3.48 -13.59
C GLY A 42 -2.11 3.85 -15.07
N ASP A 43 -3.27 4.19 -15.66
CA ASP A 43 -3.46 4.66 -17.04
C ASP A 43 -3.01 6.10 -17.29
N GLY A 44 -2.80 6.91 -16.25
CA GLY A 44 -2.37 8.31 -16.37
C GLY A 44 -3.47 9.31 -16.75
N PHE A 45 -4.72 8.88 -16.94
CA PHE A 45 -5.82 9.77 -17.38
C PHE A 45 -6.68 10.23 -16.23
N LYS A 46 -7.04 9.32 -15.31
CA LYS A 46 -7.97 9.63 -14.21
C LYS A 46 -7.22 10.05 -12.96
N ARG A 47 -7.69 11.12 -12.31
CA ARG A 47 -7.23 11.50 -10.97
C ARG A 47 -8.04 10.81 -9.89
N LEU A 48 -7.33 10.35 -8.87
CA LEU A 48 -7.84 9.66 -7.69
C LEU A 48 -7.35 10.38 -6.45
N ARG A 49 -8.13 10.30 -5.38
CA ARG A 49 -7.69 10.62 -4.02
C ARG A 49 -8.28 9.62 -3.04
N ILE A 50 -7.65 9.48 -1.89
CA ILE A 50 -8.23 8.72 -0.79
C ILE A 50 -9.37 9.55 -0.20
N LEU A 51 -10.57 8.96 -0.18
CA LEU A 51 -11.76 9.58 0.37
C LEU A 51 -11.90 9.27 1.86
N ASP A 52 -11.72 8.00 2.23
CA ASP A 52 -11.98 7.52 3.57
C ASP A 52 -11.08 6.33 3.92
N ILE A 53 -10.73 6.22 5.21
CA ILE A 53 -9.92 5.14 5.77
C ILE A 53 -10.56 4.69 7.08
N ASP A 54 -10.96 3.42 7.12
CA ASP A 54 -11.43 2.78 8.35
C ASP A 54 -10.24 2.20 9.12
N GLY A 55 -9.94 2.81 10.28
CA GLY A 55 -8.87 2.37 11.17
C GLY A 55 -9.09 0.99 11.80
N LYS A 56 -10.33 0.55 11.96
CA LYS A 56 -10.67 -0.75 12.58
C LYS A 56 -10.53 -1.88 11.57
N THR A 57 -11.16 -1.73 10.40
CA THR A 57 -11.14 -2.77 9.36
C THR A 57 -9.96 -2.67 8.40
N LYS A 58 -9.17 -1.59 8.51
CA LYS A 58 -8.03 -1.28 7.64
C LYS A 58 -8.44 -1.19 6.16
N ASN A 59 -9.67 -0.74 5.90
CA ASN A 59 -10.21 -0.55 4.56
C ASN A 59 -10.05 0.89 4.10
N ILE A 60 -9.71 1.06 2.83
CA ILE A 60 -9.47 2.33 2.16
C ILE A 60 -10.50 2.49 1.04
N HIS A 61 -11.10 3.66 0.95
CA HIS A 61 -11.97 4.02 -0.17
C HIS A 61 -11.35 5.18 -0.93
N MET A 62 -11.32 5.07 -2.26
CA MET A 62 -10.87 6.13 -3.15
C MET A 62 -12.06 6.75 -3.86
N ILE A 63 -11.87 7.96 -4.39
CA ILE A 63 -12.84 8.65 -5.23
C ILE A 63 -12.13 9.18 -6.46
N CYS A 64 -12.75 9.04 -7.63
CA CYS A 64 -12.28 9.69 -8.84
C CYS A 64 -12.84 11.10 -8.97
N GLU A 65 -12.24 11.91 -9.86
CA GLU A 65 -12.69 13.28 -10.16
C GLU A 65 -14.18 13.39 -10.55
N LEU A 66 -14.77 12.32 -11.11
CA LEU A 66 -16.18 12.24 -11.48
C LEU A 66 -17.11 11.93 -10.29
N GLY A 67 -16.57 11.89 -9.06
CA GLY A 67 -17.34 11.63 -7.84
C GLY A 67 -17.67 10.15 -7.59
N ARG A 68 -17.19 9.22 -8.42
CA ARG A 68 -17.43 7.79 -8.21
C ARG A 68 -16.50 7.24 -7.13
N LYS A 69 -17.10 6.72 -6.06
CA LYS A 69 -16.40 6.04 -4.97
C LYS A 69 -16.05 4.60 -5.37
N THR A 70 -14.86 4.13 -5.01
CA THR A 70 -14.46 2.73 -5.20
C THR A 70 -15.08 1.82 -4.14
N TRP A 71 -15.07 0.52 -4.41
CA TRP A 71 -15.25 -0.53 -3.40
C TRP A 71 -14.20 -0.40 -2.26
N PRO A 72 -14.35 -1.08 -1.12
CA PRO A 72 -13.33 -1.07 -0.08
C PRO A 72 -12.06 -1.82 -0.53
N LEU A 73 -10.90 -1.19 -0.34
CA LEU A 73 -9.58 -1.77 -0.56
C LEU A 73 -8.93 -2.10 0.77
N ASN A 74 -8.66 -3.37 1.03
CA ASN A 74 -8.04 -3.78 2.27
C ASN A 74 -6.52 -3.48 2.28
N PHE A 75 -6.03 -2.83 3.34
CA PHE A 75 -4.63 -2.47 3.46
C PHE A 75 -3.69 -3.67 3.57
N CYS A 76 -4.09 -4.76 4.26
CA CYS A 76 -3.24 -5.94 4.35
C CYS A 76 -2.97 -6.53 2.96
N LYS A 77 -3.97 -6.48 2.07
CA LYS A 77 -3.80 -6.89 0.67
C LYS A 77 -2.89 -5.95 -0.13
N LEU A 78 -2.98 -4.65 0.10
CA LEU A 78 -2.02 -3.70 -0.46
C LEU A 78 -0.60 -3.98 0.01
N GLU A 79 -0.41 -4.29 1.30
CA GLU A 79 0.89 -4.59 1.86
C GLU A 79 1.48 -5.89 1.27
N GLU A 80 0.66 -6.93 1.10
CA GLU A 80 1.04 -8.15 0.37
C GLU A 80 1.52 -7.83 -1.05
N LEU A 81 0.75 -7.06 -1.82
CA LEU A 81 1.12 -6.66 -3.18
C LEU A 81 2.40 -5.82 -3.23
N HIS A 82 2.52 -4.85 -2.32
CA HIS A 82 3.71 -4.01 -2.18
C HIS A 82 4.97 -4.87 -1.97
N GLN A 83 4.89 -5.87 -1.10
CA GLN A 83 5.99 -6.82 -0.90
C GLN A 83 6.29 -7.67 -2.14
N LEU A 84 5.27 -8.12 -2.88
CA LEU A 84 5.50 -8.86 -4.13
C LEU A 84 6.23 -8.01 -5.18
N ILE A 85 5.89 -6.73 -5.29
CA ILE A 85 6.54 -5.78 -6.22
C ILE A 85 7.98 -5.50 -5.80
N HIS A 86 8.21 -5.22 -4.52
CA HIS A 86 9.56 -4.94 -4.01
C HIS A 86 10.49 -6.14 -4.18
N ASN A 87 9.98 -7.35 -3.95
CA ASN A 87 10.70 -8.59 -4.18
C ASN A 87 10.81 -8.97 -5.68
N GLY A 88 10.25 -8.16 -6.58
CA GLY A 88 10.29 -8.39 -8.02
C GLY A 88 9.53 -9.62 -8.50
N LYS A 89 8.60 -10.15 -7.70
CA LYS A 89 7.77 -11.31 -8.04
C LYS A 89 6.66 -10.95 -9.04
N ILE A 90 6.20 -9.72 -9.00
CA ILE A 90 5.26 -9.15 -9.97
C ILE A 90 5.76 -7.77 -10.40
N GLU A 91 5.42 -7.36 -11.63
CA GLU A 91 5.69 -6.01 -12.10
C GLU A 91 4.62 -5.04 -11.63
N LEU A 92 4.97 -3.74 -11.52
CA LEU A 92 4.02 -2.67 -11.22
C LEU A 92 3.18 -2.33 -12.46
N LEU A 93 2.36 -3.28 -12.89
CA LEU A 93 1.46 -3.19 -14.02
C LEU A 93 0.03 -3.49 -13.58
N ALA A 94 -0.94 -2.75 -14.13
CA ALA A 94 -2.34 -2.92 -13.79
C ALA A 94 -2.81 -4.37 -14.03
N TYR A 95 -2.39 -4.97 -15.15
CA TYR A 95 -2.71 -6.35 -15.49
C TYR A 95 -2.21 -7.36 -14.45
N GLU A 96 -0.94 -7.27 -14.03
CA GLU A 96 -0.36 -8.19 -13.04
C GLU A 96 -1.06 -8.06 -11.68
N ILE A 97 -1.36 -6.82 -11.27
CA ILE A 97 -2.09 -6.58 -10.03
C ILE A 97 -3.53 -7.09 -10.13
N ASP A 98 -4.21 -6.89 -11.26
CA ASP A 98 -5.59 -7.35 -11.48
C ASP A 98 -5.71 -8.88 -11.40
N ARG A 99 -4.66 -9.64 -11.75
CA ARG A 99 -4.65 -11.10 -11.59
C ARG A 99 -4.72 -11.54 -10.12
N LEU A 100 -4.26 -10.70 -9.20
CA LEU A 100 -4.27 -10.95 -7.75
C LEU A 100 -5.43 -10.26 -7.05
N MET A 101 -5.82 -9.08 -7.54
CA MET A 101 -6.91 -8.26 -7.04
C MET A 101 -7.74 -7.72 -8.22
N PRO A 102 -8.71 -8.51 -8.72
CA PRO A 102 -9.50 -8.12 -9.88
C PRO A 102 -10.19 -6.78 -9.67
N THR A 103 -10.19 -5.96 -10.74
CA THR A 103 -10.80 -4.63 -10.83
C THR A 103 -10.06 -3.51 -10.09
N TRP A 104 -8.96 -3.83 -9.40
CA TRP A 104 -8.19 -2.89 -8.61
C TRP A 104 -6.88 -2.45 -9.27
N GLY A 105 -6.43 -3.17 -10.29
CA GLY A 105 -5.11 -3.04 -10.88
C GLY A 105 -4.77 -1.61 -11.27
N ASN A 106 -5.68 -0.92 -11.95
CA ASN A 106 -5.45 0.47 -12.37
C ASN A 106 -5.31 1.44 -11.17
N PHE A 107 -6.14 1.29 -10.13
CA PHE A 107 -6.12 2.17 -8.95
C PHE A 107 -4.85 1.94 -8.12
N ILE A 108 -4.53 0.67 -7.86
CA ILE A 108 -3.35 0.28 -7.06
C ILE A 108 -2.06 0.65 -7.79
N THR A 109 -1.99 0.41 -9.11
CA THR A 109 -0.81 0.80 -9.90
C THR A 109 -0.54 2.29 -9.80
N GLY A 110 -1.59 3.12 -9.90
CA GLY A 110 -1.48 4.57 -9.76
C GLY A 110 -0.98 4.99 -8.38
N LEU A 111 -1.56 4.41 -7.32
CA LEU A 111 -1.16 4.66 -5.93
C LEU A 111 0.32 4.33 -5.70
N PHE A 112 0.74 3.14 -6.10
CA PHE A 112 2.12 2.68 -5.92
C PHE A 112 3.13 3.46 -6.77
N LYS A 113 2.77 3.84 -8.01
CA LYS A 113 3.60 4.75 -8.82
C LYS A 113 3.80 6.10 -8.12
N TYR A 114 2.72 6.68 -7.58
CA TYR A 114 2.78 7.94 -6.84
C TYR A 114 3.69 7.84 -5.61
N LEU A 115 3.61 6.73 -4.88
CA LEU A 115 4.39 6.50 -3.67
C LEU A 115 5.85 6.10 -3.94
N GLY A 116 6.24 5.98 -5.21
CA GLY A 116 7.60 5.63 -5.62
C GLY A 116 7.93 4.15 -5.47
N CYS A 117 6.91 3.27 -5.42
CA CYS A 117 7.10 1.84 -5.35
C CYS A 117 7.80 1.34 -6.63
N LYS A 118 8.94 0.68 -6.45
CA LYS A 118 9.77 0.14 -7.53
C LYS A 118 10.33 -1.20 -7.08
N LYS A 119 10.63 -2.07 -8.05
CA LYS A 119 11.40 -3.28 -7.79
C LYS A 119 12.72 -2.88 -7.16
N THR A 120 13.03 -3.45 -5.99
CA THR A 120 14.32 -3.25 -5.31
C THR A 120 15.35 -4.25 -5.84
#